data_AF-A0A351IXY7-F1
#
_entry.id   AF-A0A351IXY7-F1
#
_cell.length_a   1.000
_cell.length_b   1.000
_cell.length_c   1.000
_cell.angle_alpha   90.00
_cell.angle_beta   90.00
_cell.angle_gamma   90.00
#
_symmetry.space_group_name_H-M   'P 1'
#
loop_
_entity.id
_entity.type
_entity.pdbx_description
1 polymer ?
#
loop_
_entity_poly.entity_id
_entity_poly.type
_entity_poly.pdbx_seq_one_letter_code
_entity_poly.pdbx_strand_id
1 'polypeptide(L)'
;MKRDLIHASPFLYSRKSGYMNQTQLPDEKQEKREHYIGRELFDWVETFVFALVAVVIVFTFIFRLVTVDGRSMNPTLQDGDRLVITDLFYTPHTGDIVVVQRDGADTTPLIKRVIATGGQKLDIDFDTWTVTVIDFDGTEHVLKEEYVNFMEGYSMAVGTTFSAGDYPITIPAGYIFVMGDNRN
;
A
#
# COMPACT_ATOMS: atom_id res chain seq x y z
N MET A 1 -96.78 50.45 1.12
CA MET A 1 -96.77 49.01 0.80
C MET A 1 -95.35 48.49 0.90
N LYS A 2 -94.99 47.90 2.05
CA LYS A 2 -93.97 46.86 2.24
C LYS A 2 -93.89 46.60 3.75
N ARG A 3 -94.42 45.44 4.12
CA ARG A 3 -94.12 44.76 5.38
C ARG A 3 -92.69 44.25 5.24
N ASP A 4 -91.92 44.27 6.33
CA ASP A 4 -91.44 43.04 6.94
C ASP A 4 -90.68 43.34 8.23
N LEU A 5 -91.13 42.66 9.28
CA LEU A 5 -90.54 42.56 10.60
C LEU A 5 -89.30 41.66 10.55
N ILE A 6 -88.25 41.98 11.30
CA ILE A 6 -87.52 41.00 12.12
C ILE A 6 -87.08 41.69 13.43
N HIS A 7 -87.37 41.03 14.54
CA HIS A 7 -87.14 41.45 15.92
C HIS A 7 -86.15 40.50 16.61
N ALA A 8 -85.64 40.97 17.76
CA ALA A 8 -84.83 40.33 18.81
C ALA A 8 -83.30 40.39 18.62
N SER A 9 -82.46 40.68 19.61
CA SER A 9 -82.52 41.29 20.96
C SER A 9 -81.05 41.53 21.37
N PRO A 10 -80.73 42.45 22.30
CA PRO A 10 -79.35 42.79 22.65
C PRO A 10 -78.79 41.81 23.69
N PHE A 11 -77.60 41.25 23.46
CA PHE A 11 -76.85 40.55 24.50
C PHE A 11 -75.59 41.35 24.82
N LEU A 12 -75.66 42.09 25.92
CA LEU A 12 -74.52 42.72 26.58
C LEU A 12 -73.65 41.62 27.19
N TYR A 13 -72.37 41.56 26.83
CA TYR A 13 -71.38 40.92 27.70
C TYR A 13 -70.27 41.90 28.06
N SER A 14 -70.12 42.01 29.38
CA SER A 14 -69.30 42.95 30.12
C SER A 14 -67.85 42.49 30.19
N ARG A 15 -66.94 43.47 30.09
CA ARG A 15 -65.51 43.36 30.27
C ARG A 15 -65.18 42.88 31.69
N LYS A 16 -64.47 41.77 31.84
CA LYS A 16 -63.60 41.55 33.01
C LYS A 16 -62.17 41.29 32.57
N SER A 17 -61.34 42.25 32.95
CA SER A 17 -59.88 42.17 33.00
C SER A 17 -59.45 40.94 33.80
N GLY A 18 -58.57 40.14 33.20
CA GLY A 18 -57.85 39.06 33.85
C GLY A 18 -56.44 39.03 33.26
N TYR A 19 -55.50 39.65 33.98
CA TYR A 19 -54.08 39.39 33.79
C TYR A 19 -53.80 37.92 34.14
N MET A 20 -53.17 37.16 33.24
CA MET A 20 -52.32 36.02 33.62
C MET A 20 -51.42 35.59 32.44
N ASN A 21 -50.13 35.90 32.64
CA ASN A 21 -48.94 35.13 32.29
C ASN A 21 -48.70 34.67 30.84
N GLN A 22 -47.90 35.50 30.18
CA GLN A 22 -46.91 35.10 29.18
C GLN A 22 -45.83 34.26 29.87
N THR A 23 -46.05 32.95 30.02
CA THR A 23 -44.96 32.02 30.37
C THR A 23 -44.04 31.94 29.15
N GLN A 24 -42.93 32.67 29.20
CA GLN A 24 -41.76 32.41 28.38
C GLN A 24 -41.34 30.95 28.61
N LEU A 25 -41.42 30.11 27.57
CA LEU A 25 -40.75 28.81 27.56
C LEU A 25 -39.26 29.10 27.29
N PRO A 26 -38.34 28.87 28.25
CA PRO A 26 -36.92 29.13 28.04
C PRO A 26 -36.27 27.99 27.25
N ASP A 27 -35.44 28.37 26.26
CA ASP A 27 -34.09 27.86 25.95
C ASP A 27 -33.81 26.35 25.72
N GLU A 28 -34.75 25.43 25.91
CA GLU A 28 -34.45 23.98 25.89
C GLU A 28 -34.07 23.45 24.49
N LYS A 29 -34.49 24.14 23.42
CA LYS A 29 -34.17 23.75 22.03
C LYS A 29 -32.81 24.25 21.54
N GLN A 30 -32.30 25.35 22.08
CA GLN A 30 -31.00 25.91 21.68
C GLN A 30 -29.87 25.17 22.39
N GLU A 31 -30.01 24.88 23.68
CA GLU A 31 -29.04 24.12 24.47
C GLU A 31 -28.86 22.68 23.93
N LYS A 32 -29.94 22.02 23.52
CA LYS A 32 -29.88 20.69 22.89
C LYS A 32 -29.23 20.70 21.50
N ARG A 33 -29.32 21.80 20.73
CA ARG A 33 -28.68 21.92 19.41
C ARG A 33 -27.20 22.21 19.51
N GLU A 34 -26.79 23.12 20.40
CA GLU A 34 -25.39 23.41 20.70
C GLU A 34 -24.66 22.13 21.16
N HIS A 35 -25.29 21.37 22.05
CA HIS A 35 -24.73 20.11 22.55
C HIS A 35 -24.69 18.99 21.49
N TYR A 36 -25.53 19.09 20.44
CA TYR A 36 -25.59 18.14 19.34
C TYR A 36 -24.50 18.43 18.30
N ILE A 37 -24.32 19.70 17.90
CA ILE A 37 -23.29 20.12 16.95
C ILE A 37 -21.88 19.93 17.52
N GLY A 38 -21.67 20.21 18.81
CA GLY A 38 -20.38 20.01 19.47
C GLY A 38 -19.95 18.54 19.55
N ARG A 39 -20.90 17.61 19.77
CA ARG A 39 -20.63 16.17 19.72
C ARG A 39 -20.36 15.70 18.29
N GLU A 40 -21.18 16.11 17.33
CA GLU A 40 -20.96 15.73 15.93
C GLU A 40 -19.57 16.17 15.43
N LEU A 41 -19.15 17.41 15.72
CA LEU A 41 -17.80 17.88 15.38
C LEU A 41 -16.70 17.08 16.09
N PHE A 42 -16.90 16.69 17.35
CA PHE A 42 -15.95 15.86 18.08
C PHE A 42 -15.85 14.46 17.48
N ASP A 43 -16.97 13.83 17.11
CA ASP A 43 -17.02 12.51 16.47
C ASP A 43 -16.32 12.53 15.09
N TRP A 44 -16.51 13.61 14.31
CA TRP A 44 -15.77 13.80 13.06
C TRP A 44 -14.27 13.95 13.30
N VAL A 45 -13.87 14.80 14.26
CA VAL A 45 -12.45 14.99 14.60
C VAL A 45 -11.82 13.69 15.09
N GLU A 46 -12.49 12.97 15.99
CA GLU A 46 -12.04 11.66 16.47
C GLU A 46 -11.85 10.68 15.31
N THR A 47 -12.80 10.61 14.38
CA THR A 47 -12.70 9.78 13.18
C THR A 47 -11.51 10.17 12.31
N PHE A 48 -11.28 11.47 12.09
CA PHE A 48 -10.12 11.96 11.34
C PHE A 48 -8.81 11.62 12.04
N VAL A 49 -8.75 11.72 13.37
CA VAL A 49 -7.58 11.36 14.15
C VAL A 49 -7.30 9.87 14.02
N PHE A 50 -8.32 9.01 14.15
CA PHE A 50 -8.14 7.57 13.95
C PHE A 50 -7.68 7.23 12.53
N ALA A 51 -8.28 7.86 11.51
CA ALA A 51 -7.85 7.68 10.12
C ALA A 51 -6.38 8.11 9.92
N LEU A 52 -5.99 9.25 10.48
CA LEU A 52 -4.62 9.75 10.40
C LEU A 52 -3.63 8.81 11.09
N VAL A 53 -3.95 8.33 12.30
CA VAL A 53 -3.12 7.37 13.04
C VAL A 53 -2.99 6.06 12.26
N ALA A 54 -4.09 5.55 11.70
CA ALA A 54 -4.06 4.35 10.87
C ALA A 54 -3.16 4.52 9.64
N VAL A 55 -3.25 5.66 8.94
CA VAL A 55 -2.38 5.97 7.81
C VAL A 55 -0.91 6.01 8.25
N VAL A 56 -0.59 6.69 9.36
CA VAL A 56 0.79 6.74 9.87
C VAL A 56 1.31 5.34 10.18
N ILE A 57 0.53 4.47 10.83
CA ILE A 57 0.94 3.10 11.12
C ILE A 57 1.19 2.32 9.82
N VAL A 58 0.28 2.40 8.86
CA VAL A 58 0.41 1.69 7.57
C VAL A 58 1.67 2.15 6.82
N PHE A 59 1.91 3.44 6.68
CA PHE A 59 3.07 3.95 5.94
C PHE A 59 4.40 3.86 6.71
N THR A 60 4.36 3.73 8.04
CA THR A 60 5.59 3.57 8.84
C THR A 60 6.03 2.11 8.90
N PHE A 61 5.09 1.16 8.96
CA PHE A 61 5.40 -0.24 9.22
C PHE A 61 5.21 -1.18 8.01
N ILE A 62 4.31 -0.88 7.07
CA ILE A 62 3.96 -1.80 5.98
C ILE A 62 4.72 -1.47 4.70
N PHE A 63 4.85 -0.17 4.40
CA PHE A 63 5.48 0.29 3.16
C PHE A 63 6.83 0.93 3.43
N ARG A 64 7.78 0.67 2.53
CA ARG A 64 9.09 1.35 2.52
C ARG A 64 9.31 2.00 1.17
N LEU A 65 9.87 3.20 1.19
CA LEU A 65 10.31 3.90 -0.01
C LEU A 65 11.81 3.67 -0.19
N VAL A 66 12.21 3.12 -1.33
CA VAL A 66 13.61 2.92 -1.70
C VAL A 66 13.89 3.59 -3.04
N THR A 67 15.11 4.09 -3.21
CA THR A 67 15.57 4.65 -4.48
C THR A 67 16.57 3.69 -5.11
N VAL A 68 16.42 3.45 -6.40
CA VAL A 68 17.33 2.63 -7.19
C VAL A 68 18.64 3.40 -7.35
N ASP A 69 19.74 2.79 -6.92
CA ASP A 69 21.09 3.30 -7.11
C ASP A 69 21.86 2.37 -8.07
N GLY A 70 22.27 2.93 -9.22
CA GLY A 70 23.08 2.25 -10.22
C GLY A 70 22.28 1.58 -11.33
N ARG A 71 22.97 0.74 -12.11
CA ARG A 71 22.50 0.22 -13.41
C ARG A 71 22.27 -1.28 -13.44
N SER A 72 22.32 -1.97 -12.30
CA SER A 72 22.28 -3.43 -12.30
C SER A 72 20.91 -4.02 -12.67
N MET A 73 19.87 -3.20 -12.63
CA MET A 73 18.51 -3.60 -13.00
C MET A 73 18.08 -3.02 -14.36
N ASN A 74 18.97 -2.39 -15.12
CA ASN A 74 18.66 -1.92 -16.47
C ASN A 74 18.37 -3.13 -17.39
N PRO A 75 17.35 -3.06 -18.27
CA PRO A 75 16.46 -1.92 -18.55
C PRO A 75 15.22 -1.82 -17.66
N THR A 76 14.99 -2.77 -16.75
CA THR A 76 13.77 -2.89 -15.94
C THR A 76 13.59 -1.74 -14.96
N LEU A 77 14.65 -1.36 -14.25
CA LEU A 77 14.67 -0.23 -13.32
C LEU A 77 15.87 0.64 -13.62
N GLN A 78 15.63 1.95 -13.69
CA GLN A 78 16.64 2.95 -13.98
C GLN A 78 17.15 3.62 -12.71
N ASP A 79 18.36 4.15 -12.80
CA ASP A 79 18.97 4.94 -11.74
C ASP A 79 18.07 6.12 -11.35
N GLY A 80 17.80 6.27 -10.06
CA GLY A 80 16.91 7.30 -9.52
C GLY A 80 15.42 6.93 -9.45
N ASP A 81 15.01 5.77 -9.97
CA ASP A 81 13.63 5.28 -9.81
C ASP A 81 13.28 5.13 -8.32
N ARG A 82 12.04 5.48 -7.96
CA ARG A 82 11.53 5.38 -6.59
C ARG A 82 10.54 4.24 -6.49
N LEU A 83 10.83 3.27 -5.64
CA LEU A 83 10.00 2.09 -5.43
C LEU A 83 9.29 2.17 -4.08
N VAL A 84 8.04 1.75 -4.08
CA VAL A 84 7.29 1.43 -2.86
C VAL A 84 7.32 -0.08 -2.71
N ILE A 85 7.92 -0.57 -1.63
CA ILE A 85 8.05 -2.01 -1.37
C ILE A 85 7.35 -2.39 -0.07
N THR A 86 6.98 -3.66 0.04
CA THR A 86 6.46 -4.26 1.27
C THR A 86 7.00 -5.67 1.41
N ASP A 87 7.30 -6.07 2.64
CA ASP A 87 7.76 -7.40 3.04
C ASP A 87 6.71 -8.16 3.87
N LEU A 88 5.49 -7.60 4.00
CA LEU A 88 4.43 -8.15 4.84
C LEU A 88 3.97 -9.53 4.33
N PHE A 89 4.24 -10.58 5.11
CA PHE A 89 3.96 -11.99 4.78
C PHE A 89 4.54 -12.45 3.43
N TYR A 90 5.68 -11.87 3.05
CA TYR A 90 6.33 -12.17 1.78
C TYR A 90 7.13 -13.47 1.82
N THR A 91 6.92 -14.33 0.83
CA THR A 91 7.76 -15.50 0.54
C THR A 91 8.39 -15.32 -0.84
N PRO A 92 9.71 -15.46 -1.00
CA PRO A 92 10.37 -15.25 -2.28
C PRO A 92 9.94 -16.26 -3.35
N HIS A 93 9.67 -15.79 -4.56
CA HIS A 93 9.44 -16.61 -5.74
C HIS A 93 10.38 -16.21 -6.88
N THR A 94 10.67 -17.17 -7.78
CA THR A 94 11.43 -16.89 -9.01
C THR A 94 10.75 -15.79 -9.82
N GLY A 95 11.54 -14.80 -10.22
CA GLY A 95 11.09 -13.62 -10.97
C GLY A 95 10.83 -12.38 -10.12
N ASP A 96 10.69 -12.50 -8.79
CA ASP A 96 10.45 -11.36 -7.91
C ASP A 96 11.64 -10.39 -7.90
N ILE A 97 11.38 -9.09 -7.77
CA ILE A 97 12.41 -8.08 -7.54
C ILE A 97 12.44 -7.76 -6.06
N VAL A 98 13.60 -7.97 -5.44
CA VAL A 98 13.80 -7.86 -3.99
C VAL A 98 14.93 -6.89 -3.68
N VAL A 99 14.84 -6.30 -2.48
CA VAL A 99 15.93 -5.52 -1.90
C VAL A 99 16.74 -6.43 -0.99
N VAL A 100 18.00 -6.67 -1.33
CA VAL A 100 18.94 -7.46 -0.53
C VAL A 100 19.98 -6.55 0.07
N GLN A 101 20.42 -6.88 1.28
CA GLN A 101 21.57 -6.23 1.92
C GLN A 101 22.72 -7.21 1.92
N ARG A 102 23.93 -6.73 1.65
CA ARG A 102 25.13 -7.55 1.77
C ARG A 102 25.57 -7.56 3.24
N ASP A 103 25.89 -8.74 3.76
CA ASP A 103 26.49 -8.84 5.08
C ASP A 103 27.89 -8.20 5.08
N GLY A 104 28.10 -7.20 5.94
CA GLY A 104 29.39 -6.51 6.05
C GLY A 104 29.28 -5.05 6.47
N ALA A 105 30.36 -4.29 6.26
CA ALA A 105 30.40 -2.84 6.56
C ALA A 105 29.61 -2.00 5.55
N ASP A 106 29.36 -2.53 4.36
CA ASP A 106 28.55 -1.88 3.33
C ASP A 106 27.10 -2.37 3.45
N THR A 107 26.28 -1.57 4.10
CA THR A 107 24.85 -1.82 4.30
C THR A 107 24.00 -1.23 3.18
N THR A 108 24.59 -0.90 2.03
CA THR A 108 23.85 -0.30 0.92
C THR A 108 22.85 -1.31 0.37
N PRO A 109 21.55 -0.96 0.29
CA PRO A 109 20.54 -1.86 -0.26
C PRO A 109 20.78 -2.06 -1.75
N LEU A 110 20.77 -3.32 -2.18
CA LEU A 110 20.89 -3.71 -3.57
C LEU A 110 19.55 -4.23 -4.07
N ILE A 111 19.13 -3.77 -5.25
CA ILE A 111 17.91 -4.24 -5.89
C ILE A 111 18.30 -5.29 -6.91
N LYS A 112 17.75 -6.49 -6.77
CA LYS A 112 18.07 -7.67 -7.59
C LYS A 112 16.80 -8.49 -7.86
N ARG A 113 16.85 -9.34 -8.87
CA ARG A 113 15.80 -10.31 -9.17
C ARG A 113 16.11 -11.67 -8.59
N VAL A 114 15.11 -12.33 -8.01
CA VAL A 114 15.15 -13.72 -7.55
C VAL A 114 15.15 -14.64 -8.76
N ILE A 115 16.14 -15.52 -8.84
CA ILE A 115 16.28 -16.47 -9.95
C ILE A 115 15.95 -17.89 -9.47
N ALA A 116 16.45 -18.26 -8.28
CA ALA A 116 16.18 -19.55 -7.68
C ALA A 116 16.00 -19.40 -6.16
N THR A 117 15.25 -20.33 -5.58
CA THR A 117 14.89 -20.38 -4.16
C THR A 117 15.42 -21.65 -3.51
N GLY A 118 15.44 -21.69 -2.18
CA GLY A 118 16.02 -22.80 -1.42
C GLY A 118 15.46 -24.17 -1.81
N GLY A 119 16.36 -25.12 -2.05
CA GLY A 119 16.04 -26.48 -2.49
C GLY A 119 16.14 -26.69 -4.00
N GLN A 120 16.12 -25.62 -4.80
CA GLN A 120 16.33 -25.71 -6.25
C GLN A 120 17.82 -25.79 -6.60
N LYS A 121 18.15 -26.34 -7.77
CA LYS A 121 19.46 -26.16 -8.40
C LYS A 121 19.39 -25.10 -9.48
N LEU A 122 20.50 -24.42 -9.67
CA LEU A 122 20.67 -23.38 -10.66
C LEU A 122 21.84 -23.75 -11.56
N ASP A 123 21.60 -23.78 -12.86
CA ASP A 123 22.61 -23.94 -13.90
C ASP A 123 22.61 -22.68 -14.78
N ILE A 124 23.80 -22.19 -15.13
CA ILE A 124 23.97 -20.99 -15.95
C ILE A 124 25.01 -21.30 -17.03
N ASP A 125 24.57 -21.23 -18.28
CA ASP A 125 25.46 -21.17 -19.42
C ASP A 125 25.79 -19.70 -19.69
N PHE A 126 27.00 -19.29 -19.35
CA PHE A 126 27.46 -17.91 -19.50
C PHE A 126 27.71 -17.51 -20.96
N ASP A 127 27.91 -18.46 -21.86
CA ASP A 127 28.17 -18.17 -23.27
C ASP A 127 26.87 -18.02 -24.06
N THR A 128 25.86 -18.85 -23.76
CA THR A 128 24.53 -18.75 -24.39
C THR A 128 23.55 -17.90 -23.59
N TRP A 129 23.94 -17.45 -22.39
CA TRP A 129 23.11 -16.70 -21.44
C TRP A 129 21.87 -17.47 -20.99
N THR A 130 21.94 -18.80 -21.04
CA THR A 130 20.82 -19.65 -20.66
C THR A 130 20.85 -19.89 -19.16
N VAL A 131 19.76 -19.54 -18.48
CA VAL A 131 19.58 -19.80 -17.04
C VAL A 131 18.53 -20.88 -16.86
N THR A 132 18.93 -21.98 -16.23
CA THR A 132 18.06 -23.14 -15.98
C THR A 132 17.90 -23.36 -14.48
N VAL A 133 16.66 -23.44 -14.02
CA VAL A 133 16.32 -23.79 -12.64
C VAL A 133 15.80 -25.22 -12.63
N ILE A 134 16.33 -26.04 -11.73
CA ILE A 134 15.96 -27.44 -11.59
C ILE A 134 15.27 -27.61 -10.24
N ASP A 135 14.01 -28.02 -10.27
CA ASP A 135 13.20 -28.26 -9.09
C ASP A 135 13.63 -29.54 -8.34
N PHE A 136 13.12 -29.70 -7.12
CA PHE A 136 13.45 -30.84 -6.26
C PHE A 136 13.06 -32.20 -6.87
N ASP A 137 12.04 -32.23 -7.73
CA ASP A 137 11.61 -33.43 -8.45
C ASP A 137 12.44 -33.72 -9.71
N GLY A 138 13.40 -32.85 -10.04
CA GLY A 138 14.25 -32.94 -11.22
C GLY A 138 13.68 -32.27 -12.46
N THR A 139 12.53 -31.59 -12.37
CA THR A 139 11.97 -30.82 -13.50
C THR A 139 12.86 -29.61 -13.80
N GLU A 140 13.25 -29.47 -15.07
CA GLU A 140 14.09 -28.36 -15.53
C GLU A 140 13.23 -27.26 -16.16
N HIS A 141 13.54 -26.01 -15.78
CA HIS A 141 12.88 -24.81 -16.24
C HIS A 141 13.91 -23.83 -16.78
N VAL A 142 13.99 -23.71 -18.10
CA VAL A 142 14.73 -22.62 -18.73
C VAL A 142 13.96 -21.33 -18.51
N LEU A 143 14.60 -20.35 -17.86
CA LEU A 143 13.96 -19.08 -17.54
C LEU A 143 13.80 -18.22 -18.80
N LYS A 144 12.58 -17.70 -18.99
CA LYS A 144 12.29 -16.74 -20.06
C LYS A 144 12.61 -15.33 -19.57
N GLU A 145 13.85 -14.89 -19.76
CA GLU A 145 14.35 -13.59 -19.28
C GLU A 145 14.18 -12.46 -20.32
N GLU A 146 12.94 -12.10 -20.68
CA GLU A 146 12.67 -10.98 -21.62
C GLU A 146 13.17 -9.61 -21.12
N TYR A 147 13.43 -9.51 -19.82
CA TYR A 147 13.95 -8.33 -19.13
C TYR A 147 15.48 -8.20 -19.21
N VAL A 148 16.20 -9.19 -19.75
CA VAL A 148 17.65 -9.15 -19.91
C VAL A 148 17.99 -8.61 -21.30
N ASN A 149 18.86 -7.59 -21.35
CA ASN A 149 19.37 -7.08 -22.61
C ASN A 149 20.57 -7.93 -23.08
N PHE A 150 20.29 -9.00 -23.80
CA PHE A 150 21.29 -9.92 -24.36
C PHE A 150 22.21 -9.21 -25.36
N MET A 151 23.52 -9.42 -25.23
CA MET A 151 24.53 -8.91 -26.16
C MET A 151 25.15 -10.06 -26.95
N GLU A 152 24.77 -10.17 -28.23
CA GLU A 152 25.30 -11.20 -29.12
C GLU A 152 26.84 -11.11 -29.23
N GLY A 153 27.52 -12.25 -29.04
CA GLY A 153 28.97 -12.35 -29.09
C GLY A 153 29.71 -11.98 -27.80
N TYR A 154 28.99 -11.71 -26.70
CA TYR A 154 29.56 -11.50 -25.36
C TYR A 154 29.10 -12.60 -24.41
N SER A 155 29.97 -13.02 -23.48
CA SER A 155 29.58 -13.90 -22.37
C SER A 155 28.99 -13.07 -21.22
N MET A 156 28.07 -13.65 -20.46
CA MET A 156 27.47 -13.06 -19.28
C MET A 156 28.53 -12.77 -18.20
N ALA A 157 28.39 -11.65 -17.50
CA ALA A 157 29.25 -11.32 -16.38
C ALA A 157 29.12 -12.37 -15.27
N VAL A 158 30.25 -12.96 -14.87
CA VAL A 158 30.33 -13.88 -13.75
C VAL A 158 30.40 -13.09 -12.44
N GLY A 159 29.61 -13.49 -11.46
CA GLY A 159 29.60 -12.87 -10.13
C GLY A 159 30.93 -13.05 -9.38
N THR A 160 31.04 -12.41 -8.22
CA THR A 160 32.23 -12.52 -7.35
C THR A 160 32.16 -13.67 -6.35
N THR A 161 30.96 -14.24 -6.16
CA THR A 161 30.72 -15.29 -5.16
C THR A 161 30.97 -16.69 -5.72
N PHE A 162 30.66 -16.92 -6.99
CA PHE A 162 30.79 -18.20 -7.67
C PHE A 162 31.55 -18.00 -8.98
N SER A 163 32.36 -18.98 -9.33
CA SER A 163 33.02 -19.07 -10.64
C SER A 163 32.11 -19.79 -11.64
N ALA A 164 32.32 -19.57 -12.94
CA ALA A 164 31.52 -20.24 -13.99
C ALA A 164 31.55 -21.77 -13.88
N GLY A 165 32.67 -22.35 -13.43
CA GLY A 165 32.82 -23.80 -13.23
C GLY A 165 32.13 -24.37 -11.99
N ASP A 166 31.51 -23.55 -11.14
CA ASP A 166 30.81 -24.02 -9.94
C ASP A 166 29.38 -24.51 -10.24
N TYR A 167 28.84 -24.17 -11.42
CA TYR A 167 27.49 -24.53 -11.84
C TYR A 167 27.43 -25.98 -12.37
N PRO A 168 26.36 -26.73 -12.08
CA PRO A 168 25.15 -26.32 -11.36
C PRO A 168 25.35 -26.24 -9.83
N ILE A 169 24.82 -25.18 -9.22
CA ILE A 169 24.83 -24.98 -7.75
C ILE A 169 23.48 -25.34 -7.12
N THR A 170 23.49 -25.84 -5.89
CA THR A 170 22.26 -26.09 -5.11
C THR A 170 22.02 -24.93 -4.15
N ILE A 171 20.82 -24.34 -4.16
CA ILE A 171 20.49 -23.23 -3.27
C ILE A 171 20.09 -23.79 -1.89
N PRO A 172 20.79 -23.43 -0.80
CA PRO A 172 20.46 -23.94 0.53
C PRO A 172 19.06 -23.53 0.99
N ALA A 173 18.43 -24.33 1.84
CA ALA A 173 17.15 -23.98 2.45
C ALA A 173 17.24 -22.66 3.22
N GLY A 174 16.26 -21.77 3.04
CA GLY A 174 16.24 -20.43 3.63
C GLY A 174 17.07 -19.37 2.89
N TYR A 175 17.75 -19.75 1.81
CA TYR A 175 18.47 -18.83 0.94
C TYR A 175 17.78 -18.67 -0.42
N ILE A 176 18.10 -17.57 -1.09
CA ILE A 176 17.69 -17.29 -2.47
C ILE A 176 18.93 -16.94 -3.27
N PHE A 177 18.91 -17.28 -4.56
CA PHE A 177 19.88 -16.77 -5.51
C PHE A 177 19.30 -15.59 -6.25
N VAL A 178 19.99 -14.46 -6.18
CA VAL A 178 19.56 -13.21 -6.79
C VAL A 178 20.59 -12.68 -7.76
N MET A 179 20.10 -11.97 -8.76
CA MET A 179 20.90 -11.65 -9.93
C MET A 179 20.30 -10.37 -10.57
N GLY A 180 21.14 -9.47 -11.08
CA GLY A 180 20.67 -8.20 -11.66
C GLY A 180 20.28 -8.38 -13.12
N ASP A 181 19.23 -7.71 -13.59
CA ASP A 181 18.77 -7.80 -14.98
C ASP A 181 19.81 -7.32 -16.00
N ASN A 182 20.71 -6.43 -15.60
CA ASN A 182 21.86 -6.05 -16.40
C ASN A 182 23.01 -7.06 -16.16
N ARG A 183 23.24 -7.89 -17.17
CA ARG A 183 24.14 -9.06 -17.19
C ARG A 183 25.45 -8.82 -17.95
N ASN A 184 25.62 -7.61 -18.50
CA ASN A 184 26.74 -7.24 -19.37
C ASN A 184 28.00 -6.86 -18.58
#